data_AF-A0A8T0D2J2-F1
#
_entry.id   AF-A0A8T0D2J2-F1
#
_cell.length_a   1.000
_cell.length_b   1.000
_cell.length_c   1.000
_cell.angle_alpha   90.00
_cell.angle_beta   90.00
_cell.angle_gamma   90.00
#
_symmetry.space_group_name_H-M   'P 1'
#
loop_
_entity.id
_entity.type
_entity.pdbx_description
1 polymer ?
#
loop_
_entity_poly.entity_id
_entity_poly.type
_entity_poly.pdbx_seq_one_letter_code
_entity_poly.pdbx_strand_id
1 'polypeptide(L)'
;MVRVRIHGQSDVVEKQVPIHPKNEHLGDRGILLGPLIFIEHADAVCLKQGENVTLINWGNCRVLSVHQTEQFVSGVNVELNLADTNYKKTLKITWLADPGPTGPALTPLSCLIYDHLLTKAVITKGDDFKLFINRNSKTEQCLLGDHGLRFLKKSDTIQLQRRGYYICDAPYDPKCPATGHESPCVLIQIPEGTAKPDATPDSSTSEPKGSARAKAKPVVQLTEEEATKVAERKRKKDEKKEARKEGRNKWKLSSQLQQPTHSESVVPTKSVQLSEPVQSATNSSAIAANKETNFGESKSQAKKQTKLALEARKEVDFADWYTQLLTKAELLEYYDISGCYILRPWAYSIWQSIQRFMDTRLELMGIENAYFPMFVSKAALEREQHHLEDFAPEVAWVTRSGSSDLAEPVAIQSHRDLPLRLNQWSNVVRWEFKHPQPFLRTREFLWQEGHTAYAEKADAEAEVLEILDLYAEVYQGLLVVPVIKGRKTEKEKFAGADYTTTVEAYIAGTGRAIQGATSHHLGQNFSRMFDVTYDHPVTGMPAHVYQNSWGFTTRSLGVLFMVHGDNKGLVLPPRVTHIIF
;
A
#
# COMPACT_ATOMS: atom_id res chain seq x y z
N MET A 1 -12.82 -14.42 -0.52
CA MET A 1 -13.84 -15.21 -1.25
C MET A 1 -14.38 -16.28 -0.31
N VAL A 2 -15.56 -16.84 -0.56
CA VAL A 2 -16.16 -17.93 0.24
C VAL A 2 -16.21 -19.20 -0.61
N ARG A 3 -15.76 -20.32 -0.05
CA ARG A 3 -15.76 -21.62 -0.74
C ARG A 3 -17.17 -22.23 -0.70
N VAL A 4 -17.62 -22.75 -1.84
CA VAL A 4 -18.92 -23.42 -1.98
C VAL A 4 -18.70 -24.83 -2.50
N ARG A 5 -19.25 -25.82 -1.80
CA ARG A 5 -19.26 -27.22 -2.26
C ARG A 5 -20.54 -27.49 -3.03
N ILE A 6 -20.39 -28.02 -4.24
CA ILE A 6 -21.46 -28.36 -5.18
C ILE A 6 -21.75 -29.86 -5.08
N HIS A 7 -22.82 -30.23 -4.36
CA HIS A 7 -23.34 -31.59 -4.36
C HIS A 7 -24.00 -31.90 -5.70
N GLY A 8 -23.72 -33.10 -6.23
CA GLY A 8 -24.14 -33.52 -7.57
C GLY A 8 -23.15 -33.23 -8.69
N GLN A 9 -22.03 -32.56 -8.40
CA GLN A 9 -20.88 -32.42 -9.31
C GLN A 9 -19.66 -33.09 -8.68
N SER A 10 -19.23 -34.23 -9.21
CA SER A 10 -18.09 -35.00 -8.68
C SER A 10 -16.79 -34.61 -9.36
N ASP A 11 -16.81 -34.55 -10.69
CA ASP A 11 -15.62 -34.34 -11.52
C ASP A 11 -15.51 -32.89 -12.00
N VAL A 12 -14.30 -32.48 -12.35
CA VAL A 12 -14.08 -31.24 -13.09
C VAL A 12 -14.42 -31.48 -14.56
N VAL A 13 -15.36 -30.71 -15.09
CA VAL A 13 -15.84 -30.84 -16.48
C VAL A 13 -15.79 -29.49 -17.17
N GLU A 14 -15.27 -29.44 -18.39
CA GLU A 14 -15.31 -28.24 -19.22
C GLU A 14 -16.66 -28.12 -19.92
N LYS A 15 -17.27 -26.93 -19.87
CA LYS A 15 -18.50 -26.59 -20.56
C LYS A 15 -18.26 -25.39 -21.48
N GLN A 16 -18.64 -25.51 -22.74
CA GLN A 16 -18.62 -24.39 -23.68
C GLN A 16 -19.84 -23.48 -23.44
N VAL A 17 -19.59 -22.18 -23.38
CA VAL A 17 -20.63 -21.15 -23.22
C VAL A 17 -20.39 -19.99 -24.19
N PRO A 18 -21.45 -19.40 -24.75
CA PRO A 18 -21.30 -18.27 -25.68
C PRO A 18 -20.53 -17.12 -25.05
N ILE A 19 -19.57 -16.55 -25.78
CA ILE A 19 -18.85 -15.34 -25.35
C ILE A 19 -19.81 -14.16 -25.19
N HIS A 20 -20.81 -14.07 -26.07
CA HIS A 20 -21.87 -13.08 -25.98
C HIS A 20 -23.25 -13.72 -26.20
N PRO A 21 -24.24 -13.48 -25.34
CA PRO A 21 -25.53 -14.18 -25.37
C PRO A 21 -26.42 -13.85 -26.58
N LYS A 22 -26.04 -12.87 -27.41
CA LYS A 22 -26.79 -12.45 -28.61
C LYS A 22 -25.92 -12.30 -29.87
N ASN A 23 -24.62 -12.61 -29.78
CA ASN A 23 -23.69 -12.42 -30.91
C ASN A 23 -22.88 -13.69 -31.10
N GLU A 24 -23.44 -14.62 -31.88
CA GLU A 24 -22.87 -15.94 -32.13
C GLU A 24 -21.54 -15.88 -32.89
N HIS A 25 -21.27 -14.79 -33.64
CA HIS A 25 -20.01 -14.61 -34.37
C HIS A 25 -18.78 -14.51 -33.45
N LEU A 26 -18.96 -14.19 -32.17
CA LEU A 26 -17.87 -14.15 -31.21
C LEU A 26 -17.45 -15.54 -30.72
N GLY A 27 -18.21 -16.59 -31.05
CA GLY A 27 -17.92 -17.97 -30.67
C GLY A 27 -18.21 -18.29 -29.20
N ASP A 28 -17.69 -19.44 -28.77
CA ASP A 28 -17.83 -19.97 -27.42
C ASP A 28 -16.52 -19.86 -26.64
N ARG A 29 -16.64 -19.92 -25.31
CA ARG A 29 -15.51 -20.06 -24.39
C ARG A 29 -15.75 -21.22 -23.43
N GLY A 30 -14.68 -21.92 -23.07
CA GLY A 30 -14.71 -22.94 -22.04
C GLY A 30 -14.84 -22.33 -20.65
N ILE A 31 -15.68 -22.92 -19.81
CA ILE A 31 -15.70 -22.70 -18.36
C ILE A 31 -15.53 -24.04 -17.66
N LEU A 32 -14.82 -24.05 -16.53
CA LEU A 32 -14.64 -25.25 -15.71
C LEU A 32 -15.74 -25.34 -14.67
N LEU A 33 -16.45 -26.46 -14.67
CA LEU A 33 -17.42 -26.84 -13.63
C LEU A 33 -16.75 -27.83 -12.70
N GLY A 34 -16.87 -27.69 -11.38
CA GLY A 34 -16.23 -28.60 -10.45
C GLY A 34 -16.95 -28.73 -9.10
N PRO A 35 -16.59 -29.73 -8.28
CA PRO A 35 -17.20 -29.97 -6.97
C PRO A 35 -17.05 -28.79 -6.00
N LEU A 36 -16.11 -27.88 -6.27
CA LEU A 36 -15.77 -26.74 -5.43
C LEU A 36 -15.64 -25.48 -6.28
N ILE A 37 -16.22 -24.39 -5.79
CA ILE A 37 -16.14 -23.06 -6.39
C ILE A 37 -15.89 -21.99 -5.32
N PHE A 38 -15.49 -20.81 -5.75
CA PHE A 38 -15.44 -19.60 -4.95
C PHE A 38 -16.52 -18.62 -5.37
N ILE A 39 -17.15 -17.97 -4.39
CA ILE A 39 -18.06 -16.83 -4.60
C ILE A 39 -17.60 -15.61 -3.81
N GLU A 40 -18.07 -14.41 -4.18
CA GLU A 40 -17.84 -13.22 -3.37
C GLU A 40 -18.54 -13.33 -2.02
N HIS A 41 -17.89 -12.86 -0.95
CA HIS A 41 -18.46 -12.88 0.41
C HIS A 41 -19.79 -12.12 0.49
N ALA A 42 -19.89 -10.97 -0.19
CA ALA A 42 -21.12 -10.19 -0.27
C ALA A 42 -22.32 -10.96 -0.86
N ASP A 43 -22.07 -11.92 -1.76
CA ASP A 43 -23.12 -12.81 -2.26
C ASP A 43 -23.41 -13.94 -1.27
N ALA A 44 -22.38 -14.50 -0.62
CA ALA A 44 -22.51 -15.56 0.37
C ALA A 44 -23.39 -15.17 1.57
N VAL A 45 -23.25 -13.93 2.07
CA VAL A 45 -24.08 -13.38 3.18
C VAL A 45 -25.56 -13.28 2.80
N CYS A 46 -25.88 -13.21 1.50
CA CYS A 46 -27.26 -13.12 1.02
C CYS A 46 -27.93 -14.49 0.83
N LEU A 47 -27.19 -15.59 1.03
CA LEU A 47 -27.71 -16.94 0.85
C LEU A 47 -28.47 -17.39 2.09
N LYS A 48 -29.59 -18.07 1.86
CA LYS A 48 -30.39 -18.67 2.91
C LYS A 48 -30.61 -20.13 2.59
N GLN A 49 -30.49 -20.96 3.61
CA GLN A 49 -30.75 -22.39 3.51
C GLN A 49 -32.15 -22.64 2.92
N GLY A 50 -32.24 -23.56 1.98
CA GLY A 50 -33.46 -23.93 1.28
C GLY A 50 -33.79 -23.11 0.03
N GLU A 51 -33.17 -21.94 -0.19
CA GLU A 51 -33.43 -21.10 -1.37
C GLU A 51 -32.72 -21.63 -2.63
N ASN A 52 -33.35 -21.43 -3.79
CA ASN A 52 -32.69 -21.60 -5.10
C ASN A 52 -31.93 -20.34 -5.51
N VAL A 53 -30.72 -20.53 -6.00
CA VAL A 53 -29.87 -19.48 -6.58
C VAL A 53 -29.36 -19.92 -7.95
N THR A 54 -29.02 -18.96 -8.81
CA THR A 54 -28.50 -19.23 -10.15
C THR A 54 -27.01 -18.95 -10.18
N LEU A 55 -26.21 -20.00 -10.40
CA LEU A 55 -24.83 -19.86 -10.80
C LEU A 55 -24.81 -19.47 -12.28
N ILE A 56 -24.31 -18.26 -12.59
CA ILE A 56 -24.33 -17.73 -13.96
C ILE A 56 -23.59 -18.70 -14.90
N ASN A 57 -24.19 -19.00 -16.05
CA ASN A 57 -23.72 -19.95 -17.07
C ASN A 57 -23.65 -21.43 -16.65
N TRP A 58 -24.00 -21.77 -15.41
CA TRP A 58 -24.08 -23.16 -14.93
C TRP A 58 -25.53 -23.62 -14.82
N GLY A 59 -26.33 -22.98 -13.96
CA GLY A 59 -27.72 -23.36 -13.70
C GLY A 59 -28.17 -23.03 -12.28
N ASN A 60 -29.36 -23.50 -11.91
CA ASN A 60 -29.87 -23.33 -10.56
C ASN A 60 -29.27 -24.37 -9.60
N CYS A 61 -29.03 -23.95 -8.37
CA CYS A 61 -28.69 -24.82 -7.25
C CYS A 61 -29.48 -24.42 -6.01
N ARG A 62 -29.77 -25.40 -5.15
CA ARG A 62 -30.45 -25.21 -3.88
C ARG A 62 -29.42 -25.09 -2.77
N VAL A 63 -29.53 -24.07 -1.93
CA VAL A 63 -28.64 -23.90 -0.79
C VAL A 63 -28.99 -24.93 0.29
N LEU A 64 -28.06 -25.84 0.60
CA LEU A 64 -28.24 -26.87 1.61
C LEU A 64 -27.87 -26.38 3.00
N SER A 65 -26.78 -25.64 3.13
CA SER A 65 -26.33 -25.07 4.40
C SER A 65 -25.40 -23.88 4.16
N VAL A 66 -25.45 -22.90 5.06
CA VAL A 66 -24.51 -21.77 5.11
C VAL A 66 -23.78 -21.84 6.44
N HIS A 67 -22.47 -22.05 6.39
CA HIS A 67 -21.60 -22.09 7.56
C HIS A 67 -21.09 -20.70 7.85
N GLN A 68 -21.30 -20.21 9.07
CA GLN A 68 -20.91 -18.88 9.50
C GLN A 68 -20.16 -18.96 10.83
N THR A 69 -19.10 -18.18 10.96
CA THR A 69 -18.44 -17.86 12.24
C THR A 69 -19.03 -16.56 12.78
N GLU A 70 -18.61 -16.12 13.97
CA GLU A 70 -19.06 -14.83 14.56
C GLU A 70 -18.76 -13.61 13.66
N GLN A 71 -17.80 -13.73 12.73
CA GLN A 71 -17.30 -12.61 11.93
C GLN A 71 -17.61 -12.72 10.42
N PHE A 72 -17.79 -13.93 9.86
CA PHE A 72 -17.98 -14.11 8.40
C PHE A 72 -18.61 -15.46 8.01
N VAL A 73 -19.15 -15.53 6.79
CA VAL A 73 -19.56 -16.81 6.18
C VAL A 73 -18.32 -17.60 5.76
N SER A 74 -18.06 -18.73 6.42
CA SER A 74 -16.87 -19.57 6.21
C SER A 74 -17.02 -20.56 5.05
N GLY A 75 -18.25 -20.96 4.73
CA GLY A 75 -18.49 -21.89 3.62
C GLY A 75 -19.97 -22.09 3.33
N VAL A 76 -20.28 -22.64 2.16
CA VAL A 76 -21.66 -22.92 1.74
C VAL A 76 -21.70 -24.29 1.09
N ASN A 77 -22.72 -25.09 1.41
CA ASN A 77 -23.03 -26.30 0.66
C ASN A 77 -24.28 -26.05 -0.18
N VAL A 78 -24.24 -26.42 -1.46
CA VAL A 78 -25.39 -26.33 -2.37
C VAL A 78 -25.53 -27.63 -3.15
N GLU A 79 -26.73 -27.91 -3.65
CA GLU A 79 -27.03 -29.05 -4.51
C GLU A 79 -27.51 -28.57 -5.87
N LEU A 80 -27.02 -29.17 -6.95
CA LEU A 80 -27.47 -28.83 -8.30
C LEU A 80 -28.97 -29.12 -8.47
N ASN A 81 -29.70 -28.11 -8.97
CA ASN A 81 -31.12 -28.21 -9.31
C ASN A 81 -31.33 -27.76 -10.76
N LEU A 82 -30.68 -28.47 -11.69
CA LEU A 82 -30.63 -28.08 -13.11
C LEU A 82 -31.99 -28.25 -13.82
N ALA A 83 -32.90 -29.05 -13.27
CA ALA A 83 -34.26 -29.20 -13.77
C ALA A 83 -35.08 -27.91 -13.59
N ASP A 84 -34.78 -27.12 -12.55
CA ASP A 84 -35.39 -25.80 -12.36
C ASP A 84 -34.74 -24.76 -13.28
N THR A 85 -35.42 -24.44 -14.38
CA THR A 85 -34.98 -23.43 -15.35
C THR A 85 -35.52 -22.02 -15.07
N ASN A 86 -36.13 -21.79 -13.89
CA ASN A 86 -36.63 -20.46 -13.51
C ASN A 86 -35.49 -19.57 -12.98
N TYR A 87 -34.80 -18.90 -13.90
CA TYR A 87 -33.72 -17.96 -13.56
C TYR A 87 -34.18 -16.53 -13.23
N LYS A 88 -35.49 -16.25 -13.32
CA LYS A 88 -36.04 -14.88 -13.18
C LYS A 88 -36.21 -14.48 -11.71
N LYS A 89 -36.45 -15.45 -10.82
CA LYS A 89 -36.79 -15.22 -9.41
C LYS A 89 -35.65 -15.54 -8.45
N THR A 90 -34.52 -16.00 -8.97
CA THR A 90 -33.37 -16.49 -8.21
C THR A 90 -32.29 -15.41 -8.09
N LEU A 91 -31.49 -15.50 -7.02
CA LEU A 91 -30.30 -14.66 -6.88
C LEU A 91 -29.24 -15.15 -7.89
N LYS A 92 -28.77 -14.25 -8.76
CA LYS A 92 -27.68 -14.56 -9.70
C LYS A 92 -26.33 -14.35 -9.03
N ILE A 93 -25.47 -15.37 -9.09
CA ILE A 93 -24.16 -15.42 -8.43
C ILE A 93 -23.07 -15.62 -9.48
N THR A 94 -22.03 -14.80 -9.37
CA THR A 94 -20.76 -15.00 -10.08
C THR A 94 -19.85 -15.89 -9.25
N TRP A 95 -19.13 -16.77 -9.91
CA TRP A 95 -18.33 -17.79 -9.26
C TRP A 95 -17.06 -18.07 -10.07
N LEU A 96 -16.05 -18.64 -9.40
CA LEU A 96 -14.82 -19.15 -9.98
C LEU A 96 -14.66 -20.62 -9.61
N ALA A 97 -14.24 -21.46 -10.54
CA ALA A 97 -13.89 -22.84 -10.20
C ALA A 97 -12.72 -22.84 -9.21
N ASP A 98 -12.77 -23.72 -8.20
CA ASP A 98 -11.59 -24.02 -7.39
C ASP A 98 -10.71 -24.97 -8.19
N PRO A 99 -9.52 -24.55 -8.63
CA PRO A 99 -8.67 -25.39 -9.47
C PRO A 99 -8.06 -26.57 -8.70
N GLY A 100 -8.08 -26.55 -7.36
CA GLY A 100 -7.31 -27.49 -6.57
C GLY A 100 -5.79 -27.40 -6.85
N PRO A 101 -5.00 -28.36 -6.34
CA PRO A 101 -3.54 -28.30 -6.45
C PRO A 101 -3.00 -28.58 -7.85
N THR A 102 -3.76 -29.27 -8.70
CA THR A 102 -3.32 -29.69 -10.04
C THR A 102 -4.05 -28.97 -11.17
N GLY A 103 -5.05 -28.14 -10.87
CA GLY A 103 -5.82 -27.42 -11.87
C GLY A 103 -5.19 -26.09 -12.29
N PRO A 104 -5.73 -25.47 -13.35
CA PRO A 104 -5.22 -24.21 -13.87
C PRO A 104 -5.39 -23.07 -12.87
N ALA A 105 -4.30 -22.37 -12.56
CA ALA A 105 -4.32 -21.29 -11.57
C ALA A 105 -5.28 -20.16 -11.96
N LEU A 106 -5.98 -19.60 -10.96
CA LEU A 106 -6.78 -18.40 -11.13
C LEU A 106 -5.91 -17.24 -11.64
N THR A 107 -6.54 -16.29 -12.33
CA THR A 107 -5.84 -15.16 -12.93
C THR A 107 -5.91 -13.96 -12.00
N PRO A 108 -4.77 -13.39 -11.55
CA PRO A 108 -4.79 -12.13 -10.84
C PRO A 108 -5.14 -10.98 -11.78
N LEU A 109 -6.07 -10.11 -11.37
CA LEU A 109 -6.56 -8.98 -12.15
C LEU A 109 -6.36 -7.67 -11.38
N SER A 110 -5.96 -6.61 -12.09
CA SER A 110 -6.09 -5.22 -11.64
C SER A 110 -7.15 -4.52 -12.50
N CYS A 111 -8.31 -4.22 -11.91
CA CYS A 111 -9.40 -3.53 -12.59
C CYS A 111 -9.33 -2.02 -12.29
N LEU A 112 -8.91 -1.23 -13.28
CA LEU A 112 -8.91 0.23 -13.23
C LEU A 112 -10.26 0.76 -13.70
N ILE A 113 -11.04 1.33 -12.78
CA ILE A 113 -12.35 1.88 -13.05
C ILE A 113 -12.23 3.40 -13.08
N TYR A 114 -12.39 3.97 -14.27
CA TYR A 114 -12.45 5.41 -14.46
C TYR A 114 -13.89 5.90 -14.26
N ASP A 115 -14.01 7.11 -13.74
CA ASP A 115 -15.25 7.85 -13.56
C ASP A 115 -15.21 9.14 -14.39
N HIS A 116 -16.32 9.85 -14.45
CA HIS A 116 -16.41 11.13 -15.14
C HIS A 116 -15.41 12.13 -14.54
N LEU A 117 -14.67 12.83 -15.41
CA LEU A 117 -13.71 13.86 -15.02
C LEU A 117 -14.38 15.09 -14.39
N LEU A 118 -15.68 15.27 -14.63
CA LEU A 118 -16.49 16.32 -14.03
C LEU A 118 -17.57 15.70 -13.16
N THR A 119 -17.75 16.24 -11.96
CA THR A 119 -18.84 15.88 -11.05
C THR A 119 -20.18 16.46 -11.51
N LYS A 120 -20.15 17.50 -12.35
CA LYS A 120 -21.33 18.13 -12.95
C LYS A 120 -21.47 17.74 -14.41
N ALA A 121 -22.60 17.13 -14.76
CA ALA A 121 -22.86 16.61 -16.10
C ALA A 121 -22.96 17.70 -17.18
N VAL A 122 -23.49 18.89 -16.85
CA VAL A 122 -23.61 20.03 -17.77
C VAL A 122 -23.11 21.29 -17.09
N ILE A 123 -22.06 21.89 -17.66
CA ILE A 123 -21.49 23.17 -17.23
C ILE A 123 -22.24 24.31 -17.95
N THR A 124 -22.76 25.26 -17.20
CA THR A 124 -23.43 26.47 -17.70
C THR A 124 -22.48 27.66 -17.73
N LYS A 125 -22.84 28.73 -18.44
CA LYS A 125 -21.96 29.92 -18.62
C LYS A 125 -21.55 30.62 -17.33
N GLY A 126 -22.27 30.42 -16.22
CA GLY A 126 -21.95 31.01 -14.91
C GLY A 126 -21.13 30.11 -13.99
N ASP A 127 -20.81 28.88 -14.42
CA ASP A 127 -20.13 27.90 -13.58
C ASP A 127 -18.61 28.04 -13.67
N ASP A 128 -17.92 28.06 -12.51
CA ASP A 128 -16.49 27.80 -12.47
C ASP A 128 -16.24 26.29 -12.52
N PHE A 129 -15.86 25.78 -13.70
CA PHE A 129 -15.63 24.36 -13.93
C PHE A 129 -14.59 23.74 -12.98
N LYS A 130 -13.67 24.54 -12.42
CA LYS A 130 -12.64 24.06 -11.48
C LYS A 130 -13.23 23.46 -10.21
N LEU A 131 -14.40 23.96 -9.79
CA LEU A 131 -15.14 23.45 -8.64
C LEU A 131 -15.77 22.08 -8.93
N PHE A 132 -15.93 21.72 -10.21
CA PHE A 132 -16.57 20.49 -10.64
C PHE A 132 -15.58 19.44 -11.14
N ILE A 133 -14.27 19.65 -10.99
CA ILE A 133 -13.27 18.65 -11.36
C ILE A 133 -13.34 17.48 -10.37
N ASN A 134 -13.59 16.27 -10.90
CA ASN A 134 -13.46 15.04 -10.13
C ASN A 134 -11.98 14.69 -9.98
N ARG A 135 -11.42 14.99 -8.81
CA ARG A 135 -10.01 14.67 -8.48
C ARG A 135 -9.76 13.19 -8.20
N ASN A 136 -10.83 12.42 -7.98
CA ASN A 136 -10.78 10.99 -7.64
C ASN A 136 -11.49 10.15 -8.72
N SER A 137 -11.25 10.47 -10.00
CA SER A 137 -11.90 9.84 -11.15
C SER A 137 -11.31 8.48 -11.53
N LYS A 138 -10.43 7.90 -10.71
CA LYS A 138 -9.83 6.58 -10.93
C LYS A 138 -9.89 5.79 -9.63
N THR A 139 -10.38 4.56 -9.72
CA THR A 139 -10.31 3.58 -8.63
C THR A 139 -9.73 2.28 -9.14
N GLU A 140 -8.95 1.59 -8.31
CA GLU A 140 -8.37 0.29 -8.63
C GLU A 140 -8.98 -0.80 -7.75
N GLN A 141 -9.30 -1.94 -8.35
CA GLN A 141 -9.77 -3.13 -7.64
C GLN A 141 -8.95 -4.35 -8.05
N CYS A 142 -8.25 -4.94 -7.09
CA CYS A 142 -7.57 -6.22 -7.28
C CYS A 142 -8.58 -7.37 -7.14
N LEU A 143 -8.70 -8.20 -8.16
CA LEU A 143 -9.64 -9.33 -8.21
C LEU A 143 -8.90 -10.61 -8.61
N LEU A 144 -9.55 -11.75 -8.34
CA LEU A 144 -9.20 -13.01 -8.97
C LEU A 144 -10.22 -13.30 -10.06
N GLY A 145 -9.74 -13.86 -11.16
CA GLY A 145 -10.54 -14.20 -12.33
C GLY A 145 -10.29 -15.62 -12.80
N ASP A 146 -11.14 -16.06 -13.72
CA ASP A 146 -11.02 -17.37 -14.34
C ASP A 146 -9.70 -17.51 -15.12
N HIS A 147 -9.19 -18.73 -15.25
CA HIS A 147 -7.95 -19.03 -15.98
C HIS A 147 -7.97 -18.52 -17.43
N GLY A 148 -9.14 -18.52 -18.09
CA GLY A 148 -9.29 -18.03 -19.45
C GLY A 148 -8.85 -16.59 -19.66
N LEU A 149 -8.83 -15.77 -18.59
CA LEU A 149 -8.39 -14.38 -18.65
C LEU A 149 -6.88 -14.23 -18.88
N ARG A 150 -6.08 -15.29 -18.68
CA ARG A 150 -4.64 -15.28 -19.01
C ARG A 150 -4.37 -15.14 -20.51
N PHE A 151 -5.34 -15.48 -21.35
CA PHE A 151 -5.21 -15.47 -22.81
C PHE A 151 -5.67 -14.18 -23.47
N LEU A 152 -6.09 -13.18 -22.68
CA LEU A 152 -6.48 -11.89 -23.22
C LEU A 152 -5.31 -11.17 -23.83
N LYS A 153 -5.57 -10.51 -24.96
CA LYS A 153 -4.63 -9.65 -25.65
C LYS A 153 -4.95 -8.20 -25.34
N LYS A 154 -3.94 -7.34 -25.48
CA LYS A 154 -4.13 -5.90 -25.36
C LYS A 154 -5.23 -5.45 -26.33
N SER A 155 -6.11 -4.59 -25.83
CA SER A 155 -7.29 -4.06 -26.50
C SER A 155 -8.48 -5.03 -26.64
N ASP A 156 -8.39 -6.28 -26.15
CA ASP A 156 -9.56 -7.15 -26.08
C ASP A 156 -10.64 -6.53 -25.19
N THR A 157 -11.89 -6.51 -25.67
CA THR A 157 -13.03 -6.06 -24.88
C THR A 157 -13.77 -7.27 -24.32
N ILE A 158 -13.88 -7.34 -23.01
CA ILE A 158 -14.52 -8.44 -22.30
C ILE A 158 -15.67 -7.93 -21.44
N GLN A 159 -16.63 -8.81 -21.15
CA GLN A 159 -17.62 -8.56 -20.13
C GLN A 159 -17.30 -9.37 -18.87
N LEU A 160 -17.02 -8.67 -17.77
CA LEU A 160 -17.03 -9.29 -16.45
C LEU A 160 -18.48 -9.32 -15.96
N GLN A 161 -18.99 -10.53 -15.69
CA GLN A 161 -20.37 -10.74 -15.30
C GLN A 161 -20.72 -9.91 -14.06
N ARG A 162 -21.85 -9.19 -14.11
CA ARG A 162 -22.31 -8.23 -13.07
C ARG A 162 -21.38 -7.05 -12.77
N ARG A 163 -20.28 -6.88 -13.50
CA ARG A 163 -19.31 -5.77 -13.33
C ARG A 163 -19.22 -4.84 -14.54
N GLY A 164 -19.63 -5.32 -15.71
CA GLY A 164 -19.71 -4.50 -16.93
C GLY A 164 -18.66 -4.89 -17.96
N TYR A 165 -18.43 -3.99 -18.91
CA TYR A 165 -17.43 -4.18 -19.96
C TYR A 165 -16.10 -3.58 -19.53
N TYR A 166 -15.03 -4.30 -19.84
CA TYR A 166 -13.65 -3.89 -19.60
C TYR A 166 -12.85 -4.07 -20.88
N ILE A 167 -11.81 -3.25 -21.03
CA ILE A 167 -10.81 -3.37 -22.07
C ILE A 167 -9.52 -3.88 -21.42
N CYS A 168 -8.89 -4.88 -22.00
CA CYS A 168 -7.58 -5.34 -21.55
C CYS A 168 -6.51 -4.31 -21.94
N ASP A 169 -5.92 -3.62 -20.97
CA ASP A 169 -4.85 -2.65 -21.22
C ASP A 169 -3.46 -3.32 -21.20
N ALA A 170 -3.26 -4.22 -20.22
CA ALA A 170 -2.08 -5.08 -20.14
C ALA A 170 -2.51 -6.55 -19.97
N PRO A 171 -2.13 -7.44 -20.90
CA PRO A 171 -2.30 -8.88 -20.73
C PRO A 171 -1.64 -9.40 -19.44
N TYR A 172 -2.13 -10.54 -18.95
CA TYR A 172 -1.41 -11.28 -17.91
C TYR A 172 -0.01 -11.66 -18.40
N ASP A 173 1.00 -11.45 -17.56
CA ASP A 173 2.37 -11.85 -17.84
C ASP A 173 2.83 -12.86 -16.78
N PRO A 174 3.07 -14.14 -17.12
CA PRO A 174 3.52 -15.13 -16.14
C PRO A 174 4.92 -14.84 -15.59
N LYS A 175 5.74 -14.03 -16.29
CA LYS A 175 7.09 -13.70 -15.88
C LYS A 175 7.51 -12.35 -16.46
N CYS A 176 7.08 -11.30 -15.77
CA CYS A 176 7.42 -9.93 -16.14
C CYS A 176 8.94 -9.75 -16.20
N PRO A 177 9.50 -9.29 -17.34
CA PRO A 177 10.94 -9.08 -17.48
C PRO A 177 11.54 -8.10 -16.46
N ALA A 178 10.74 -7.16 -15.97
CA ALA A 178 11.19 -6.14 -15.02
C ALA A 178 11.26 -6.65 -13.57
N THR A 179 10.40 -7.59 -13.19
CA THR A 179 10.29 -8.05 -11.79
C THR A 179 10.66 -9.52 -11.59
N GLY A 180 10.71 -10.31 -12.66
CA GLY A 180 10.92 -11.76 -12.61
C GLY A 180 9.72 -12.55 -12.06
N HIS A 181 8.61 -11.87 -11.72
CA HIS A 181 7.40 -12.45 -11.14
C HIS A 181 6.20 -12.31 -12.07
N GLU A 182 5.11 -13.03 -11.77
CA GLU A 182 3.86 -12.85 -12.51
C GLU A 182 3.31 -11.43 -12.33
N SER A 183 2.74 -10.87 -13.39
CA SER A 183 2.02 -9.59 -13.38
C SER A 183 0.55 -9.80 -13.72
N PRO A 184 -0.37 -9.12 -13.02
CA PRO A 184 -1.80 -9.30 -13.22
C PRO A 184 -2.24 -8.82 -14.60
N CYS A 185 -3.36 -9.36 -15.09
CA CYS A 185 -4.04 -8.76 -16.23
C CYS A 185 -4.70 -7.44 -15.79
N VAL A 186 -4.35 -6.34 -16.48
CA VAL A 186 -4.88 -5.01 -16.22
C VAL A 186 -6.09 -4.75 -17.13
N LEU A 187 -7.24 -4.49 -16.50
CA LEU A 187 -8.51 -4.28 -17.15
C LEU A 187 -9.01 -2.85 -16.87
N ILE A 188 -9.31 -2.08 -17.90
CA ILE A 188 -9.82 -0.71 -17.75
C ILE A 188 -11.33 -0.67 -18.03
N GLN A 189 -12.08 0.07 -17.22
CA GLN A 189 -13.48 0.41 -17.45
C GLN A 189 -13.61 1.92 -17.56
N ILE A 190 -14.18 2.38 -18.67
CA ILE A 190 -14.37 3.80 -18.97
C ILE A 190 -15.88 4.09 -19.03
N PRO A 191 -16.37 5.18 -18.44
CA PRO A 191 -17.79 5.50 -18.47
C PRO A 191 -18.19 5.95 -19.87
N GLU A 192 -19.36 5.49 -20.35
CA GLU A 192 -19.84 5.75 -21.73
C GLU A 192 -20.34 7.20 -21.98
N GLY A 193 -20.01 8.16 -21.11
CA GLY A 193 -20.34 9.58 -21.27
C GLY A 193 -21.83 9.95 -21.25
N THR A 194 -22.74 8.96 -21.27
CA THR A 194 -24.19 9.15 -21.20
C THR A 194 -24.66 8.98 -19.75
N ALA A 195 -24.74 10.09 -19.02
CA ALA A 195 -25.30 10.09 -17.68
C ALA A 195 -26.78 9.68 -17.73
N LYS A 196 -27.11 8.48 -17.24
CA LYS A 196 -28.42 8.26 -16.63
C LYS A 196 -28.32 8.75 -15.19
N PRO A 197 -29.23 9.61 -14.72
CA PRO A 197 -29.17 10.10 -13.36
C PRO A 197 -29.38 8.92 -12.40
N ASP A 198 -28.34 8.60 -11.63
CA ASP A 198 -28.47 7.70 -10.50
C ASP A 198 -29.28 8.39 -9.40
N ALA A 199 -30.31 7.69 -8.94
CA ALA A 199 -31.19 8.15 -7.88
C ALA A 199 -30.45 8.20 -6.54
N THR A 200 -30.22 9.39 -6.01
CA THR A 200 -29.98 9.65 -4.58
C THR A 200 -31.27 10.18 -3.92
N PRO A 201 -31.51 9.89 -2.63
CA PRO A 201 -32.77 10.19 -1.95
C PRO A 201 -32.84 11.63 -1.41
N ASP A 202 -34.02 12.22 -1.61
CA ASP A 202 -34.70 13.33 -0.90
C ASP A 202 -34.00 14.66 -0.61
N SER A 203 -34.54 15.74 -1.19
CA SER A 203 -35.53 16.56 -0.49
C SER A 203 -36.35 17.41 -1.48
N SER A 204 -37.65 17.48 -1.22
CA SER A 204 -38.70 18.08 -2.01
C SER A 204 -38.76 19.60 -1.92
N THR A 205 -39.06 20.27 -3.04
CA THR A 205 -40.07 21.34 -3.12
C THR A 205 -40.63 21.45 -4.55
N SER A 206 -41.96 21.50 -4.63
CA SER A 206 -42.85 21.73 -5.79
C SER A 206 -42.61 23.13 -6.42
N GLU A 207 -42.95 23.48 -7.68
CA GLU A 207 -44.16 23.26 -8.50
C GLU A 207 -43.93 23.82 -9.96
N PRO A 208 -44.90 23.97 -10.90
CA PRO A 208 -44.95 23.24 -12.18
C PRO A 208 -44.79 24.12 -13.45
N LYS A 209 -44.56 23.49 -14.63
CA LYS A 209 -45.12 23.92 -15.94
C LYS A 209 -44.74 23.00 -17.12
N GLY A 210 -45.73 22.73 -17.97
CA GLY A 210 -45.55 22.71 -19.44
C GLY A 210 -45.62 21.35 -20.15
N SER A 211 -46.73 21.13 -20.86
CA SER A 211 -47.10 19.92 -21.63
C SER A 211 -46.28 19.63 -22.89
N ALA A 212 -46.10 18.34 -23.22
CA ALA A 212 -46.24 17.84 -24.60
C ALA A 212 -46.41 16.29 -24.68
N ARG A 213 -47.64 15.91 -25.02
CA ARG A 213 -48.21 14.67 -25.60
C ARG A 213 -47.24 13.57 -26.12
N ALA A 214 -47.38 12.35 -25.60
CA ALA A 214 -47.11 11.10 -26.34
C ALA A 214 -48.06 9.97 -25.89
N LYS A 215 -48.52 9.17 -26.86
CA LYS A 215 -49.67 8.26 -26.82
C LYS A 215 -49.54 7.11 -25.80
N ALA A 216 -50.60 6.89 -25.02
CA ALA A 216 -50.73 5.77 -24.07
C ALA A 216 -51.14 4.45 -24.74
N LYS A 217 -50.52 3.35 -24.32
CA LYS A 217 -51.02 1.96 -24.44
C LYS A 217 -51.88 1.62 -23.21
N PRO A 218 -52.83 0.68 -23.32
CA PRO A 218 -53.88 0.51 -22.31
C PRO A 218 -53.31 -0.01 -20.99
N VAL A 219 -53.77 0.60 -19.89
CA VAL A 219 -53.46 0.23 -18.50
C VAL A 219 -54.34 -0.97 -18.13
N VAL A 220 -53.71 -2.11 -17.84
CA VAL A 220 -54.37 -3.21 -17.13
C VAL A 220 -54.42 -2.81 -15.66
N GLN A 221 -55.63 -2.69 -15.10
CA GLN A 221 -55.82 -2.47 -13.67
C GLN A 221 -55.40 -3.73 -12.90
N LEU A 222 -54.28 -3.64 -12.19
CA LEU A 222 -53.84 -4.65 -11.22
C LEU A 222 -54.77 -4.59 -10.00
N THR A 223 -55.21 -5.74 -9.51
CA THR A 223 -56.03 -5.80 -8.29
C THR A 223 -55.20 -5.40 -7.05
N GLU A 224 -55.83 -4.99 -5.95
CA GLU A 224 -55.14 -4.60 -4.70
C GLU A 224 -54.19 -5.68 -4.17
N GLU A 225 -54.51 -6.97 -4.38
CA GLU A 225 -53.62 -8.09 -4.06
C GLU A 225 -52.36 -8.16 -4.95
N GLU A 226 -52.47 -7.79 -6.23
CA GLU A 226 -51.33 -7.79 -7.14
C GLU A 226 -50.41 -6.60 -6.89
N ALA A 227 -50.98 -5.44 -6.54
CA ALA A 227 -50.23 -4.25 -6.14
C ALA A 227 -49.45 -4.47 -4.84
N THR A 228 -50.07 -5.12 -3.84
CA THR A 228 -49.39 -5.50 -2.58
C THR A 228 -48.29 -6.54 -2.81
N LYS A 229 -48.52 -7.57 -3.64
CA LYS A 229 -47.46 -8.54 -4.01
C LYS A 229 -46.30 -7.88 -4.76
N VAL A 230 -46.55 -6.89 -5.60
CA VAL A 230 -45.49 -6.13 -6.30
C VAL A 230 -44.72 -5.23 -5.34
N ALA A 231 -45.40 -4.55 -4.42
CA ALA A 231 -44.77 -3.72 -3.38
C ALA A 231 -43.90 -4.56 -2.43
N GLU A 232 -44.38 -5.72 -2.01
CA GLU A 232 -43.62 -6.63 -1.14
C GLU A 232 -42.40 -7.23 -1.86
N ARG A 233 -42.52 -7.55 -3.15
CA ARG A 233 -41.38 -7.96 -3.98
C ARG A 233 -40.34 -6.85 -4.13
N LYS A 234 -40.76 -5.60 -4.25
CA LYS A 234 -39.86 -4.43 -4.31
C LYS A 234 -39.14 -4.25 -2.98
N ARG A 235 -39.86 -4.32 -1.85
CA ARG A 235 -39.29 -4.26 -0.50
C ARG A 235 -38.23 -5.35 -0.26
N LYS A 236 -38.56 -6.61 -0.58
CA LYS A 236 -37.61 -7.75 -0.48
C LYS A 236 -36.38 -7.58 -1.37
N LYS A 237 -36.53 -6.95 -2.55
CA LYS A 237 -35.40 -6.64 -3.45
C LYS A 237 -34.50 -5.55 -2.88
N ASP A 238 -35.08 -4.52 -2.27
CA ASP A 238 -34.35 -3.41 -1.65
C ASP A 238 -33.65 -3.85 -0.36
N GLU A 239 -34.30 -4.64 0.49
CA GLU A 239 -33.69 -5.30 1.67
C GLU A 239 -32.47 -6.15 1.27
N LYS A 240 -32.56 -6.92 0.16
CA LYS A 240 -31.44 -7.74 -0.34
C LYS A 240 -30.31 -6.90 -0.94
N LYS A 241 -30.61 -5.70 -1.46
CA LYS A 241 -29.60 -4.75 -1.95
C LYS A 241 -28.83 -4.10 -0.80
N GLU A 242 -29.52 -3.74 0.28
CA GLU A 242 -28.89 -3.14 1.47
C GLU A 242 -28.05 -4.17 2.23
N ALA A 243 -28.54 -5.41 2.37
CA ALA A 243 -27.76 -6.52 2.94
C ALA A 243 -26.44 -6.78 2.18
N ARG A 244 -26.43 -6.64 0.84
CA ARG A 244 -25.20 -6.72 0.02
C ARG A 244 -24.21 -5.61 0.33
N LYS A 245 -24.71 -4.40 0.57
CA LYS A 245 -23.90 -3.22 0.88
C LYS A 245 -23.31 -3.33 2.28
N GLU A 246 -24.09 -3.76 3.26
CA GLU A 246 -23.63 -4.08 4.62
C GLU A 246 -22.61 -5.21 4.63
N GLY A 247 -22.84 -6.28 3.85
CA GLY A 247 -21.86 -7.38 3.69
C GLY A 247 -20.53 -6.90 3.12
N ARG A 248 -20.55 -6.01 2.10
CA ARG A 248 -19.33 -5.37 1.58
C ARG A 248 -18.62 -4.51 2.63
N ASN A 249 -19.36 -3.79 3.46
CA ASN A 249 -18.78 -2.93 4.49
C ASN A 249 -18.20 -3.75 5.65
N LYS A 250 -18.90 -4.79 6.12
CA LYS A 250 -18.40 -5.73 7.13
C LYS A 250 -17.17 -6.48 6.66
N TRP A 251 -17.13 -6.90 5.39
CA TRP A 251 -15.94 -7.50 4.79
C TRP A 251 -14.76 -6.53 4.78
N LYS A 252 -14.94 -5.28 4.31
CA LYS A 252 -13.86 -4.27 4.34
C LYS A 252 -13.28 -4.09 5.74
N LEU A 253 -14.15 -4.09 6.75
CA LEU A 253 -13.76 -3.98 8.15
C LEU A 253 -13.05 -5.25 8.66
N SER A 254 -13.50 -6.46 8.31
CA SER A 254 -12.86 -7.71 8.76
C SER A 254 -11.59 -8.07 7.99
N SER A 255 -11.44 -7.62 6.74
CA SER A 255 -10.21 -7.79 5.94
C SER A 255 -9.04 -6.96 6.47
N GLN A 256 -9.29 -6.01 7.38
CA GLN A 256 -8.26 -5.33 8.16
C GLN A 256 -7.83 -6.12 9.41
N LEU A 257 -8.54 -7.20 9.77
CA LEU A 257 -8.39 -7.94 11.03
C LEU A 257 -7.90 -9.40 10.89
N GLN A 258 -7.66 -9.91 9.68
CA GLN A 258 -7.28 -11.33 9.48
C GLN A 258 -6.07 -11.48 8.55
N GLN A 259 -4.86 -11.46 9.11
CA GLN A 259 -3.71 -12.18 8.56
C GLN A 259 -3.49 -13.44 9.42
N PRO A 260 -3.55 -14.66 8.86
CA PRO A 260 -3.24 -15.88 9.59
C PRO A 260 -1.74 -16.16 9.60
N THR A 261 -1.28 -16.57 10.77
CA THR A 261 0.00 -17.19 11.08
C THR A 261 0.21 -18.49 10.29
N HIS A 262 1.38 -18.66 9.66
CA HIS A 262 1.82 -19.95 9.13
C HIS A 262 3.09 -20.40 9.83
N SER A 263 2.93 -21.47 10.60
CA SER A 263 3.96 -22.40 11.04
C SER A 263 4.46 -23.26 9.87
N GLU A 264 5.77 -23.44 9.73
CA GLU A 264 6.45 -24.75 9.93
C GLU A 264 7.88 -24.79 9.40
N SER A 265 8.68 -25.62 10.11
CA SER A 265 9.76 -26.49 9.63
C SER A 265 11.18 -25.94 9.44
N VAL A 266 12.04 -26.43 10.34
CA VAL A 266 13.50 -26.37 10.37
C VAL A 266 14.08 -27.62 9.69
N VAL A 267 14.95 -27.46 8.67
CA VAL A 267 16.10 -28.37 8.38
C VAL A 267 17.11 -27.64 7.45
N PRO A 268 18.38 -28.07 7.33
CA PRO A 268 19.51 -27.21 7.66
C PRO A 268 20.44 -26.90 6.47
N THR A 269 21.30 -25.94 6.74
CA THR A 269 22.57 -25.58 6.09
C THR A 269 23.28 -26.69 5.29
N LYS A 270 23.66 -26.37 4.04
CA LYS A 270 24.94 -26.81 3.48
C LYS A 270 25.69 -25.66 2.82
N SER A 271 26.83 -25.39 3.44
CA SER A 271 27.96 -24.60 2.98
C SER A 271 28.52 -25.11 1.65
N VAL A 272 28.87 -24.17 0.77
CA VAL A 272 29.93 -24.35 -0.23
C VAL A 272 30.81 -23.12 -0.17
N GLN A 273 32.07 -23.34 0.21
CA GLN A 273 33.16 -22.36 0.17
C GLN A 273 33.99 -22.54 -1.10
N LEU A 274 34.73 -21.47 -1.43
CA LEU A 274 35.89 -21.33 -2.32
C LEU A 274 35.53 -21.23 -3.82
N SER A 275 36.06 -20.27 -4.60
CA SER A 275 37.38 -19.62 -4.55
C SER A 275 37.44 -18.38 -5.46
N GLU A 276 38.11 -17.32 -5.00
CA GLU A 276 38.84 -16.31 -5.80
C GLU A 276 40.20 -16.89 -6.28
N PRO A 277 41.07 -16.16 -7.02
CA PRO A 277 40.90 -14.97 -7.88
C PRO A 277 41.61 -15.14 -9.25
N VAL A 278 41.36 -14.24 -10.22
CA VAL A 278 42.40 -13.87 -11.20
C VAL A 278 42.38 -12.37 -11.45
N GLN A 279 43.49 -11.72 -11.08
CA GLN A 279 43.87 -10.34 -11.39
C GLN A 279 44.54 -10.29 -12.78
N SER A 280 44.29 -9.21 -13.53
CA SER A 280 45.32 -8.47 -14.29
C SER A 280 44.68 -7.16 -14.77
N ALA A 281 45.06 -6.01 -14.20
CA ALA A 281 46.22 -5.18 -14.52
C ALA A 281 45.88 -4.07 -15.54
N THR A 282 45.59 -2.90 -14.98
CA THR A 282 46.06 -1.54 -15.34
C THR A 282 46.54 -1.25 -16.76
N ASN A 283 46.01 -0.17 -17.34
CA ASN A 283 46.86 0.94 -17.79
C ASN A 283 46.11 2.27 -17.88
N SER A 284 46.82 3.29 -17.41
CA SER A 284 46.52 4.72 -17.32
C SER A 284 46.80 5.49 -18.60
N SER A 285 46.05 6.57 -18.89
CA SER A 285 46.61 7.83 -19.42
C SER A 285 45.61 9.00 -19.47
N ALA A 286 45.99 10.05 -18.74
CA ALA A 286 45.82 11.51 -18.90
C ALA A 286 44.92 12.14 -19.98
N ILE A 287 44.02 13.01 -19.48
CA ILE A 287 43.76 14.42 -19.83
C ILE A 287 44.39 14.99 -21.11
N ALA A 288 43.55 15.52 -22.00
CA ALA A 288 43.88 16.65 -22.88
C ALA A 288 42.63 17.52 -23.14
N ALA A 289 42.78 18.83 -22.95
CA ALA A 289 41.77 19.86 -23.15
C ALA A 289 41.81 20.44 -24.58
N ASN A 290 40.67 21.05 -24.96
CA ASN A 290 40.41 22.01 -26.04
C ASN A 290 40.48 21.53 -27.49
N LYS A 291 39.32 21.63 -28.18
CA LYS A 291 39.11 22.69 -29.18
C LYS A 291 37.65 22.78 -29.62
N GLU A 292 37.14 24.00 -29.53
CA GLU A 292 35.95 24.46 -30.24
C GLU A 292 36.13 24.27 -31.75
N THR A 293 35.13 23.68 -32.39
CA THR A 293 34.87 23.87 -33.82
C THR A 293 33.37 24.07 -33.99
N ASN A 294 33.01 25.33 -34.23
CA ASN A 294 31.69 25.79 -34.66
C ASN A 294 31.50 25.40 -36.13
N PHE A 295 30.43 24.67 -36.47
CA PHE A 295 29.78 24.76 -37.78
C PHE A 295 28.37 24.16 -37.73
N GLY A 296 27.38 24.96 -38.14
CA GLY A 296 26.12 24.46 -38.67
C GLY A 296 24.88 24.79 -37.85
N GLU A 297 24.40 26.02 -37.96
CA GLU A 297 23.00 26.34 -37.66
C GLU A 297 22.07 25.50 -38.55
N SER A 298 21.52 24.41 -37.98
CA SER A 298 20.25 23.86 -38.47
C SER A 298 19.15 24.44 -37.61
N LYS A 299 18.31 25.30 -38.20
CA LYS A 299 17.05 25.79 -37.61
C LYS A 299 16.14 24.61 -37.27
N SER A 300 16.24 24.08 -36.05
CA SER A 300 15.19 23.23 -35.49
C SER A 300 14.15 24.14 -34.84
N GLN A 301 12.92 24.09 -35.35
CA GLN A 301 11.75 24.76 -34.80
C GLN A 301 11.75 24.71 -33.28
N ALA A 302 11.78 25.88 -32.64
CA ALA A 302 11.59 26.03 -31.20
C ALA A 302 10.18 25.53 -30.86
N LYS A 303 10.07 24.26 -30.48
CA LYS A 303 8.89 23.77 -29.76
C LYS A 303 8.78 24.63 -28.50
N LYS A 304 7.68 25.35 -28.34
CA LYS A 304 7.30 26.00 -27.08
C LYS A 304 7.33 24.95 -25.99
N GLN A 305 8.45 24.84 -25.28
CA GLN A 305 8.59 23.94 -24.15
C GLN A 305 7.76 24.56 -23.02
N THR A 306 6.72 23.87 -22.60
CA THR A 306 5.91 24.31 -21.46
C THR A 306 6.81 24.33 -20.22
N LYS A 307 6.74 25.39 -19.40
CA LYS A 307 7.51 25.51 -18.12
C LYS A 307 7.24 24.38 -17.10
N LEU A 308 6.34 23.46 -17.44
CA LEU A 308 5.95 22.28 -16.66
C LEU A 308 7.02 21.18 -16.68
N ALA A 309 7.82 21.08 -17.75
CA ALA A 309 8.88 20.06 -17.85
C ALA A 309 10.11 20.44 -17.01
N LEU A 310 10.89 19.45 -16.56
CA LEU A 310 12.21 19.70 -15.96
C LEU A 310 13.15 20.31 -17.01
N GLU A 311 13.81 21.40 -16.64
CA GLU A 311 14.77 22.12 -17.51
C GLU A 311 16.19 21.64 -17.24
N ALA A 312 16.53 21.46 -15.96
CA ALA A 312 17.81 20.89 -15.55
C ALA A 312 17.85 19.38 -15.81
N ARG A 313 19.01 18.91 -16.28
CA ARG A 313 19.29 17.48 -16.45
C ARG A 313 20.05 16.95 -15.24
N LYS A 314 19.65 15.77 -14.76
CA LYS A 314 20.17 15.13 -13.55
C LYS A 314 21.70 14.99 -13.54
N GLU A 315 22.28 14.68 -14.69
CA GLU A 315 23.71 14.42 -14.91
C GLU A 315 24.53 15.68 -15.21
N VAL A 316 23.89 16.83 -15.42
CA VAL A 316 24.56 18.11 -15.68
C VAL A 316 24.47 19.04 -14.48
N ASP A 317 23.26 19.23 -13.95
CA ASP A 317 23.00 20.05 -12.76
C ASP A 317 22.05 19.28 -11.83
N PHE A 318 22.64 18.41 -11.01
CA PHE A 318 21.88 17.57 -10.08
C PHE A 318 21.11 18.39 -9.04
N ALA A 319 21.66 19.51 -8.58
CA ALA A 319 21.07 20.32 -7.52
C ALA A 319 19.82 21.05 -8.01
N ASP A 320 19.88 21.68 -9.18
CA ASP A 320 18.71 22.30 -9.79
C ASP A 320 17.71 21.24 -10.26
N TRP A 321 18.17 20.14 -10.85
CA TRP A 321 17.31 19.02 -11.22
C TRP A 321 16.50 18.50 -10.03
N TYR A 322 17.15 18.27 -8.88
CA TYR A 322 16.46 17.78 -7.68
C TYR A 322 15.45 18.80 -7.16
N THR A 323 15.80 20.09 -7.17
CA THR A 323 14.89 21.17 -6.76
C THR A 323 13.65 21.24 -7.67
N GLN A 324 13.86 21.18 -8.99
CA GLN A 324 12.78 21.18 -9.96
C GLN A 324 11.92 19.91 -9.85
N LEU A 325 12.55 18.74 -9.63
CA LEU A 325 11.85 17.46 -9.44
C LEU A 325 10.85 17.55 -8.27
N LEU A 326 11.32 17.98 -7.10
CA LEU A 326 10.49 18.02 -5.89
C LEU A 326 9.33 19.02 -6.00
N THR A 327 9.59 20.19 -6.59
CA THR A 327 8.59 21.27 -6.70
C THR A 327 7.60 21.01 -7.83
N LYS A 328 8.06 20.65 -9.03
CA LYS A 328 7.19 20.40 -10.19
C LYS A 328 6.40 19.10 -10.08
N ALA A 329 6.89 18.12 -9.32
CA ALA A 329 6.13 16.91 -8.99
C ALA A 329 5.19 17.06 -7.78
N GLU A 330 5.06 18.29 -7.23
CA GLU A 330 4.17 18.58 -6.10
C GLU A 330 4.45 17.75 -4.84
N LEU A 331 5.72 17.38 -4.61
CA LEU A 331 6.14 16.59 -3.45
C LEU A 331 6.37 17.47 -2.22
N LEU A 332 6.83 18.69 -2.44
CA LEU A 332 7.33 19.57 -1.38
C LEU A 332 7.10 21.03 -1.73
N GLU A 333 6.89 21.85 -0.70
CA GLU A 333 6.88 23.30 -0.78
C GLU A 333 7.87 23.90 0.23
N TYR A 334 8.57 24.95 -0.20
CA TYR A 334 9.51 25.66 0.67
C TYR A 334 8.74 26.44 1.73
N TYR A 335 9.18 26.33 2.98
CA TYR A 335 8.64 27.11 4.08
C TYR A 335 9.47 28.37 4.33
N ASP A 336 8.92 29.35 5.03
CA ASP A 336 9.59 30.61 5.37
C ASP A 336 10.74 30.42 6.38
N ILE A 337 10.64 29.39 7.23
CA ILE A 337 11.72 28.95 8.11
C ILE A 337 12.72 28.08 7.33
N SER A 338 13.95 28.57 7.19
CA SER A 338 15.03 27.84 6.54
C SER A 338 15.24 26.45 7.17
N GLY A 339 15.32 25.43 6.31
CA GLY A 339 15.49 24.04 6.71
C GLY A 339 14.19 23.32 7.09
N CYS A 340 13.05 24.02 7.08
CA CYS A 340 11.72 23.44 7.20
C CYS A 340 11.02 23.44 5.84
N TYR A 341 10.21 22.41 5.61
CA TYR A 341 9.54 22.19 4.33
C TYR A 341 8.16 21.58 4.55
N ILE A 342 7.20 21.95 3.72
CA ILE A 342 5.87 21.35 3.74
C ILE A 342 5.91 20.07 2.92
N LEU A 343 5.62 18.93 3.55
CA LEU A 343 5.44 17.66 2.86
C LEU A 343 4.03 17.63 2.26
N ARG A 344 3.94 17.77 0.94
CA ARG A 344 2.65 17.76 0.23
C ARG A 344 2.05 16.35 0.19
N PRO A 345 0.73 16.19 -0.11
CA PRO A 345 0.06 14.89 -0.04
C PRO A 345 0.73 13.75 -0.80
N TRP A 346 1.38 14.04 -1.94
CA TRP A 346 2.11 13.02 -2.71
C TRP A 346 3.30 12.44 -1.94
N ALA A 347 4.16 13.30 -1.35
CA ALA A 347 5.28 12.83 -0.55
C ALA A 347 4.81 12.18 0.76
N TYR A 348 3.83 12.79 1.43
CA TYR A 348 3.31 12.27 2.69
C TYR A 348 2.63 10.91 2.51
N SER A 349 1.96 10.66 1.39
CA SER A 349 1.38 9.36 1.06
C SER A 349 2.42 8.24 0.92
N ILE A 350 3.60 8.54 0.38
CA ILE A 350 4.73 7.59 0.32
C ILE A 350 5.22 7.31 1.74
N TRP A 351 5.37 8.35 2.57
CA TRP A 351 5.73 8.19 3.98
C TRP A 351 4.73 7.32 4.74
N GLN A 352 3.42 7.52 4.54
CA GLN A 352 2.39 6.67 5.13
C GLN A 352 2.48 5.20 4.66
N SER A 353 2.93 4.96 3.43
CA SER A 353 3.14 3.60 2.93
C SER A 353 4.34 2.93 3.61
N ILE A 354 5.42 3.67 3.84
CA ILE A 354 6.56 3.21 4.66
C ILE A 354 6.10 2.93 6.09
N GLN A 355 5.37 3.86 6.69
CA GLN A 355 4.85 3.72 8.05
C GLN A 355 4.01 2.45 8.21
N ARG A 356 3.01 2.24 7.35
CA ARG A 356 2.17 1.02 7.40
C ARG A 356 2.98 -0.27 7.23
N PHE A 357 3.96 -0.26 6.32
CA PHE A 357 4.81 -1.41 6.05
C PHE A 357 5.69 -1.76 7.26
N MET A 358 6.24 -0.74 7.92
CA MET A 358 7.06 -0.89 9.12
C MET A 358 6.22 -1.27 10.33
N ASP A 359 5.12 -0.56 10.61
CA ASP A 359 4.23 -0.85 11.74
C ASP A 359 3.79 -2.31 11.72
N THR A 360 3.35 -2.83 10.57
CA THR A 360 2.96 -4.25 10.45
C THR A 360 4.09 -5.20 10.90
N ARG A 361 5.35 -4.89 10.56
CA ARG A 361 6.49 -5.74 10.90
C ARG A 361 6.94 -5.58 12.35
N LEU A 362 6.92 -4.35 12.86
CA LEU A 362 7.22 -4.04 14.26
C LEU A 362 6.19 -4.71 15.19
N GLU A 363 4.91 -4.69 14.84
CA GLU A 363 3.84 -5.40 15.55
C GLU A 363 4.07 -6.92 15.54
N LEU A 364 4.45 -7.50 14.40
CA LEU A 364 4.80 -8.93 14.30
C LEU A 364 6.03 -9.30 15.14
N MET A 365 6.95 -8.35 15.35
CA MET A 365 8.09 -8.52 16.25
C MET A 365 7.69 -8.37 17.71
N GLY A 366 6.47 -7.93 18.04
CA GLY A 366 6.03 -7.66 19.42
C GLY A 366 6.51 -6.32 19.98
N ILE A 367 6.74 -5.34 19.09
CA ILE A 367 7.11 -3.97 19.46
C ILE A 367 5.85 -3.12 19.48
N GLU A 368 5.63 -2.39 20.57
CA GLU A 368 4.41 -1.59 20.78
C GLU A 368 4.63 -0.12 20.47
N ASN A 369 3.65 0.51 19.81
CA ASN A 369 3.66 1.95 19.58
C ASN A 369 3.29 2.72 20.85
N ALA A 370 4.07 3.75 21.17
CA ALA A 370 3.86 4.71 22.23
C ALA A 370 4.10 6.14 21.70
N TYR A 371 3.88 7.15 22.55
CA TYR A 371 4.19 8.54 22.23
C TYR A 371 4.69 9.25 23.47
N PHE A 372 5.94 9.73 23.41
CA PHE A 372 6.57 10.53 24.44
C PHE A 372 6.51 12.02 24.08
N PRO A 373 6.47 12.93 25.08
CA PRO A 373 6.49 14.36 24.81
C PRO A 373 7.74 14.81 24.07
N MET A 374 7.57 15.72 23.10
CA MET A 374 8.68 16.33 22.34
C MET A 374 9.62 17.20 23.21
N PHE A 375 9.11 17.73 24.33
CA PHE A 375 9.87 18.60 25.20
C PHE A 375 10.61 17.80 26.28
N VAL A 376 11.92 18.02 26.37
CA VAL A 376 12.80 17.44 27.38
C VAL A 376 13.33 18.55 28.30
N SER A 377 13.44 18.26 29.60
CA SER A 377 13.98 19.23 30.56
C SER A 377 15.48 19.43 30.36
N LYS A 378 15.97 20.65 30.65
CA LYS A 378 17.41 20.97 30.59
C LYS A 378 18.25 20.03 31.45
N ALA A 379 17.78 19.71 32.65
CA ALA A 379 18.48 18.82 33.58
C ALA A 379 18.63 17.38 33.03
N ALA A 380 17.65 16.87 32.27
CA ALA A 380 17.75 15.56 31.65
C ALA A 380 18.82 15.54 30.54
N LEU A 381 18.86 16.58 29.69
CA LEU A 381 19.88 16.75 28.64
C LEU A 381 21.29 16.97 29.20
N GLU A 382 21.44 17.75 30.27
CA GLU A 382 22.75 18.00 30.90
C GLU A 382 23.34 16.72 31.51
N ARG A 383 22.49 15.83 32.04
CA ARG A 383 22.94 14.52 32.51
C ARG A 383 23.64 13.76 31.38
N GLU A 384 23.01 13.70 30.19
CA GLU A 384 23.53 13.09 28.94
C GLU A 384 24.88 13.65 28.52
N GLN A 385 25.01 14.98 28.51
CA GLN A 385 26.22 15.66 28.07
C GLN A 385 27.44 15.35 28.95
N HIS A 386 27.26 15.15 30.27
CA HIS A 386 28.39 14.87 31.17
C HIS A 386 28.99 13.46 31.00
N HIS A 387 28.26 12.52 30.39
CA HIS A 387 28.71 11.14 30.22
C HIS A 387 29.13 10.80 28.78
N LEU A 388 28.82 11.69 27.82
CA LEU A 388 29.14 11.52 26.41
C LEU A 388 29.97 12.72 25.93
N GLU A 389 31.30 12.57 25.90
CA GLU A 389 32.25 13.65 25.58
C GLU A 389 32.01 14.33 24.21
N ASP A 390 31.36 13.64 23.27
CA ASP A 390 31.06 14.13 21.91
C ASP A 390 29.56 14.47 21.67
N PHE A 391 28.72 14.48 22.71
CA PHE A 391 27.31 14.84 22.56
C PHE A 391 27.15 16.37 22.52
N ALA A 392 27.16 16.94 21.31
CA ALA A 392 26.81 18.34 21.07
C ALA A 392 25.30 18.46 20.81
N PRO A 393 24.47 18.93 21.78
CA PRO A 393 23.04 19.04 21.59
C PRO A 393 22.72 20.10 20.52
N GLU A 394 22.32 19.68 19.32
CA GLU A 394 21.67 20.55 18.31
C GLU A 394 20.21 20.83 18.70
N VAL A 395 20.00 21.32 19.92
CA VAL A 395 18.70 21.41 20.60
C VAL A 395 18.05 22.78 20.37
N ALA A 396 16.76 22.77 20.03
CA ALA A 396 15.92 23.96 20.05
C ALA A 396 15.34 24.15 21.46
N TRP A 397 15.71 25.25 22.13
CA TRP A 397 15.22 25.55 23.48
C TRP A 397 13.88 26.31 23.44
N VAL A 398 12.88 25.79 24.14
CA VAL A 398 11.68 26.56 24.50
C VAL A 398 12.00 27.32 25.79
N THR A 399 12.33 28.61 25.67
CA THR A 399 12.81 29.41 26.81
C THR A 399 11.70 30.07 27.62
N ARG A 400 10.42 29.93 27.22
CA ARG A 400 9.25 30.49 27.94
C ARG A 400 8.00 29.61 27.78
N SER A 401 7.45 29.12 28.89
CA SER A 401 6.06 28.64 29.02
C SER A 401 5.48 29.08 30.37
N GLY A 402 4.67 30.14 30.42
CA GLY A 402 4.05 30.57 31.69
C GLY A 402 5.06 30.81 32.84
N SER A 403 4.79 30.29 34.05
CA SER A 403 5.52 30.62 35.30
C SER A 403 5.76 29.45 36.28
N SER A 404 5.87 28.18 35.87
CA SER A 404 6.17 27.07 36.79
C SER A 404 6.81 25.85 36.14
N ASP A 405 7.65 25.15 36.91
CA ASP A 405 8.44 23.97 36.52
C ASP A 405 7.73 22.63 36.81
N LEU A 406 8.14 21.56 36.09
CA LEU A 406 7.57 20.20 36.14
C LEU A 406 8.55 19.15 36.69
N ALA A 407 8.00 18.09 37.31
CA ALA A 407 8.73 17.10 38.11
C ALA A 407 8.70 15.65 37.54
N GLU A 408 9.88 15.03 37.63
CA GLU A 408 10.39 13.64 37.81
C GLU A 408 9.83 12.37 37.09
N PRO A 409 10.70 11.35 36.82
CA PRO A 409 10.50 10.27 35.83
C PRO A 409 10.00 8.90 36.38
N VAL A 410 9.68 7.97 35.46
CA VAL A 410 9.08 6.62 35.68
C VAL A 410 10.15 5.49 35.65
N ALA A 411 9.97 4.41 36.43
CA ALA A 411 10.93 3.31 36.60
C ALA A 411 10.41 1.91 36.16
N ILE A 412 11.32 1.05 35.67
CA ILE A 412 11.14 -0.41 35.46
C ILE A 412 11.46 -1.12 36.79
N GLN A 413 10.69 -2.14 37.20
CA GLN A 413 10.80 -2.71 38.56
C GLN A 413 11.17 -4.21 38.61
N SER A 414 10.85 -5.02 37.60
CA SER A 414 11.07 -6.47 37.62
C SER A 414 11.60 -7.05 36.31
N HIS A 415 12.30 -8.19 36.34
CA HIS A 415 12.67 -8.93 35.10
C HIS A 415 11.45 -9.31 34.24
N ARG A 416 10.26 -9.42 34.84
CA ARG A 416 9.01 -9.74 34.13
C ARG A 416 8.50 -8.58 33.27
N ASP A 417 8.99 -7.37 33.52
CA ASP A 417 8.71 -6.18 32.72
C ASP A 417 9.58 -6.12 31.46
N LEU A 418 10.48 -7.11 31.27
CA LEU A 418 11.38 -7.24 30.14
C LEU A 418 10.98 -8.43 29.22
N PRO A 419 11.13 -8.31 27.89
CA PRO A 419 11.67 -7.14 27.20
C PRO A 419 10.65 -6.00 27.09
N LEU A 420 11.07 -4.78 27.42
CA LEU A 420 10.29 -3.58 27.12
C LEU A 420 10.66 -3.14 25.70
N ARG A 421 9.67 -3.06 24.81
CA ARG A 421 9.93 -2.80 23.38
C ARG A 421 8.97 -1.76 22.84
N LEU A 422 9.43 -0.51 22.78
CA LEU A 422 8.59 0.62 22.40
C LEU A 422 9.07 1.27 21.10
N ASN A 423 8.11 1.72 20.31
CA ASN A 423 8.32 2.49 19.10
C ASN A 423 7.49 3.79 19.15
N GLN A 424 7.96 4.87 18.54
CA GLN A 424 7.11 6.03 18.28
C GLN A 424 7.35 6.62 16.89
N TRP A 425 6.27 7.15 16.31
CA TRP A 425 6.31 7.99 15.12
C TRP A 425 6.10 9.44 15.54
N SER A 426 7.08 10.29 15.24
CA SER A 426 7.07 11.69 15.68
C SER A 426 7.83 12.58 14.70
N ASN A 427 7.72 13.90 14.89
CA ASN A 427 8.66 14.85 14.31
C ASN A 427 9.83 15.07 15.28
N VAL A 428 10.99 15.38 14.73
CA VAL A 428 12.18 15.78 15.49
C VAL A 428 12.71 17.09 14.95
N VAL A 429 13.15 17.93 15.87
CA VAL A 429 13.84 19.19 15.56
C VAL A 429 15.32 19.04 15.89
N ARG A 430 16.17 19.17 14.88
CA ARG A 430 17.63 19.34 15.01
C ARG A 430 18.02 20.65 14.35
N TRP A 431 18.48 21.61 15.12
CA TRP A 431 18.79 22.95 14.58
C TRP A 431 20.15 22.99 13.89
N GLU A 432 20.30 22.18 12.85
CA GLU A 432 21.59 22.00 12.20
C GLU A 432 22.02 23.26 11.42
N PHE A 433 23.32 23.56 11.50
CA PHE A 433 23.94 24.77 10.92
C PHE A 433 24.43 24.58 9.49
N LYS A 434 24.59 23.34 9.03
CA LYS A 434 25.02 23.07 7.66
C LYS A 434 23.85 23.28 6.68
N HIS A 435 24.18 23.50 5.41
CA HIS A 435 23.19 23.80 4.37
C HIS A 435 22.07 22.74 4.33
N PRO A 436 20.79 23.13 4.51
CA PRO A 436 19.68 22.19 4.49
C PRO A 436 19.42 21.69 3.06
N GLN A 437 19.03 20.44 2.94
CA GLN A 437 18.64 19.83 1.67
C GLN A 437 17.31 19.08 1.90
N PRO A 438 16.25 19.38 1.12
CA PRO A 438 14.95 18.76 1.27
C PRO A 438 15.03 17.24 1.41
N PHE A 439 14.35 16.69 2.41
CA PHE A 439 14.38 15.30 2.88
C PHE A 439 15.72 14.81 3.45
N LEU A 440 16.85 15.12 2.81
CA LEU A 440 18.16 14.55 3.19
C LEU A 440 18.67 15.12 4.51
N ARG A 441 18.48 16.42 4.68
CA ARG A 441 18.91 17.19 5.85
C ARG A 441 17.97 18.37 6.05
N THR A 442 17.00 18.18 6.92
CA THR A 442 16.02 19.20 7.30
C THR A 442 16.13 19.45 8.80
N ARG A 443 15.71 20.63 9.25
CA ARG A 443 15.72 20.98 10.68
C ARG A 443 14.58 20.31 11.42
N GLU A 444 13.44 20.22 10.78
CA GLU A 444 12.33 19.37 11.22
C GLU A 444 12.18 18.20 10.25
N PHE A 445 12.12 16.98 10.75
CA PHE A 445 11.83 15.79 9.94
C PHE A 445 10.91 14.84 10.71
N LEU A 446 10.12 14.08 9.95
CA LEU A 446 9.38 12.96 10.50
C LEU A 446 10.29 11.74 10.59
N TRP A 447 10.15 11.00 11.68
CA TRP A 447 10.88 9.77 11.87
C TRP A 447 10.08 8.74 12.65
N GLN A 448 10.62 7.55 12.62
CA GLN A 448 10.34 6.47 13.54
C GLN A 448 11.58 6.33 14.42
N GLU A 449 11.38 6.23 15.73
CA GLU A 449 12.41 5.80 16.68
C GLU A 449 11.90 4.67 17.57
N GLY A 450 12.74 3.67 17.78
CA GLY A 450 12.44 2.53 18.62
C GLY A 450 13.49 2.39 19.70
N HIS A 451 13.04 2.04 20.90
CA HIS A 451 13.86 1.90 22.09
C HIS A 451 13.43 0.66 22.84
N THR A 452 14.39 -0.21 23.13
CA THR A 452 14.12 -1.50 23.76
C THR A 452 15.07 -1.77 24.91
N ALA A 453 14.63 -2.57 25.88
CA ALA A 453 15.40 -2.99 27.03
C ALA A 453 15.24 -4.50 27.26
N TYR A 454 16.36 -5.18 27.45
CA TYR A 454 16.49 -6.63 27.59
C TYR A 454 17.25 -7.01 28.86
N ALA A 455 16.94 -8.19 29.39
CA ALA A 455 17.71 -8.79 30.49
C ALA A 455 19.06 -9.33 29.99
N GLU A 456 19.08 -9.98 28.82
CA GLU A 456 20.24 -10.65 28.25
C GLU A 456 20.82 -9.90 27.05
N LYS A 457 22.15 -9.86 26.96
CA LYS A 457 22.85 -9.19 25.88
C LYS A 457 22.55 -9.83 24.51
N ALA A 458 22.50 -11.15 24.45
CA ALA A 458 22.31 -11.88 23.20
C ALA A 458 20.96 -11.54 22.53
N ASP A 459 19.91 -11.35 23.33
CA ASP A 459 18.58 -10.98 22.83
C ASP A 459 18.57 -9.55 22.26
N ALA A 460 19.26 -8.63 22.94
CA ALA A 460 19.45 -7.27 22.46
C ALA A 460 20.26 -7.24 21.15
N GLU A 461 21.36 -8.00 21.06
CA GLU A 461 22.18 -8.08 19.84
C GLU A 461 21.41 -8.69 18.65
N ALA A 462 20.53 -9.66 18.91
CA ALA A 462 19.66 -10.25 17.89
C ALA A 462 18.68 -9.23 17.31
N GLU A 463 17.97 -8.48 18.15
CA GLU A 463 17.02 -7.46 17.69
C GLU A 463 17.70 -6.38 16.83
N VAL A 464 18.94 -5.98 17.16
CA VAL A 464 19.68 -4.98 16.36
C VAL A 464 19.79 -5.39 14.90
N LEU A 465 20.04 -6.68 14.64
CA LEU A 465 20.16 -7.24 13.30
C LEU A 465 18.79 -7.43 12.64
N GLU A 466 17.76 -7.84 13.39
CA GLU A 466 16.38 -7.95 12.88
C GLU A 466 15.86 -6.59 12.39
N ILE A 467 16.09 -5.52 13.16
CA ILE A 467 15.71 -4.16 12.76
C ILE A 467 16.55 -3.66 11.58
N LEU A 468 17.85 -4.00 11.53
CA LEU A 468 18.69 -3.68 10.38
C LEU A 468 18.15 -4.33 9.09
N ASP A 469 17.69 -5.57 9.20
CA ASP A 469 17.07 -6.31 8.10
C ASP A 469 15.72 -5.72 7.70
N LEU A 470 14.89 -5.32 8.66
CA LEU A 470 13.66 -4.56 8.41
C LEU A 470 13.96 -3.29 7.60
N TYR A 471 14.95 -2.50 8.00
CA TYR A 471 15.32 -1.29 7.26
C TYR A 471 15.85 -1.58 5.86
N ALA A 472 16.64 -2.63 5.70
CA ALA A 472 17.06 -3.09 4.38
C ALA A 472 15.84 -3.51 3.53
N GLU A 473 14.85 -4.17 4.12
CA GLU A 473 13.62 -4.59 3.44
C GLU A 473 12.74 -3.39 3.04
N VAL A 474 12.67 -2.34 3.87
CA VAL A 474 12.01 -1.08 3.48
C VAL A 474 12.68 -0.52 2.23
N TYR A 475 14.01 -0.37 2.22
CA TYR A 475 14.70 0.17 1.06
C TYR A 475 14.60 -0.75 -0.17
N GLN A 476 14.95 -2.02 -0.06
CA GLN A 476 15.05 -2.94 -1.20
C GLN A 476 13.69 -3.49 -1.63
N GLY A 477 12.85 -3.87 -0.67
CA GLY A 477 11.54 -4.45 -0.89
C GLY A 477 10.48 -3.40 -1.22
N LEU A 478 10.35 -2.34 -0.42
CA LEU A 478 9.30 -1.35 -0.63
C LEU A 478 9.73 -0.25 -1.62
N LEU A 479 10.92 0.31 -1.44
CA LEU A 479 11.42 1.47 -2.20
C LEU A 479 12.23 1.09 -3.45
N VAL A 480 12.58 -0.19 -3.62
CA VAL A 480 13.43 -0.69 -4.72
C VAL A 480 14.77 0.07 -4.81
N VAL A 481 15.31 0.46 -3.65
CA VAL A 481 16.59 1.13 -3.50
C VAL A 481 17.61 0.13 -2.95
N PRO A 482 18.73 -0.13 -3.65
CA PRO A 482 19.77 -0.99 -3.11
C PRO A 482 20.47 -0.30 -1.95
N VAL A 483 20.69 -1.04 -0.87
CA VAL A 483 21.44 -0.60 0.31
C VAL A 483 22.43 -1.66 0.75
N ILE A 484 23.55 -1.22 1.33
CA ILE A 484 24.58 -2.08 1.90
C ILE A 484 24.42 -2.06 3.43
N LYS A 485 24.17 -3.23 4.02
CA LYS A 485 24.20 -3.41 5.47
C LYS A 485 25.65 -3.39 5.95
N GLY A 486 25.93 -2.71 7.06
CA GLY A 486 27.26 -2.65 7.63
C GLY A 486 27.28 -2.22 9.09
N ARG A 487 28.49 -2.21 9.66
CA ARG A 487 28.79 -1.69 11.00
C ARG A 487 29.62 -0.42 10.86
N LYS A 488 29.25 0.63 11.58
CA LYS A 488 30.04 1.87 11.61
C LYS A 488 31.39 1.60 12.28
N THR A 489 32.41 2.31 11.83
CA THR A 489 33.71 2.35 12.52
C THR A 489 33.57 2.96 13.90
N GLU A 490 34.50 2.71 14.81
CA GLU A 490 34.48 3.32 16.16
C GLU A 490 34.37 4.85 16.14
N LYS A 491 34.94 5.53 15.13
CA LYS A 491 34.83 6.99 14.98
C LYS A 491 33.44 7.49 14.56
N GLU A 492 32.65 6.64 13.90
CA GLU A 492 31.37 7.01 13.27
C GLU A 492 30.17 6.32 13.95
N LYS A 493 30.43 5.51 14.99
CA LYS A 493 29.35 4.91 15.78
C LYS A 493 28.67 5.99 16.61
N PHE A 494 27.50 5.68 17.13
CA PHE A 494 26.83 6.58 18.05
C PHE A 494 27.62 6.63 19.35
N ALA A 495 27.90 7.82 19.89
CA ALA A 495 28.81 8.00 21.01
C ALA A 495 28.41 7.15 22.24
N GLY A 496 27.11 6.99 22.50
CA GLY A 496 26.61 6.17 23.61
C GLY A 496 26.39 4.69 23.28
N ALA A 497 26.72 4.25 22.06
CA ALA A 497 26.53 2.85 21.64
C ALA A 497 27.81 2.02 21.83
N ASP A 498 27.63 0.76 22.24
CA ASP A 498 28.68 -0.25 22.14
C ASP A 498 29.06 -0.43 20.67
N TYR A 499 28.05 -0.57 19.81
CA TYR A 499 28.22 -0.55 18.37
C TYR A 499 26.99 -0.04 17.61
N THR A 500 27.23 0.47 16.40
CA THR A 500 26.18 0.94 15.48
C THR A 500 26.20 0.12 14.21
N THR A 501 25.04 -0.42 13.83
CA THR A 501 24.79 -0.98 12.50
C THR A 501 24.01 0.00 11.64
N THR A 502 24.12 -0.13 10.33
CA THR A 502 23.55 0.84 9.39
C THR A 502 23.27 0.23 8.01
N VAL A 503 22.32 0.82 7.30
CA VAL A 503 22.14 0.64 5.85
C VAL A 503 22.64 1.88 5.12
N GLU A 504 23.56 1.69 4.18
CA GLU A 504 24.14 2.76 3.37
C GLU A 504 23.58 2.72 1.94
N ALA A 505 23.13 3.86 1.44
CA ALA A 505 22.70 4.05 0.06
C ALA A 505 23.74 4.87 -0.71
N TYR A 506 23.76 4.75 -2.04
CA TYR A 506 24.67 5.51 -2.90
C TYR A 506 23.91 6.28 -3.98
N ILE A 507 24.25 7.56 -4.14
CA ILE A 507 23.63 8.45 -5.12
C ILE A 507 24.60 8.70 -6.27
N ALA A 508 24.43 7.96 -7.36
CA ALA A 508 25.32 8.01 -8.52
C ALA A 508 25.48 9.42 -9.11
N GLY A 509 24.39 10.21 -9.16
CA GLY A 509 24.41 11.56 -9.73
C GLY A 509 25.26 12.56 -8.93
N THR A 510 25.58 12.28 -7.67
CA THR A 510 26.45 13.14 -6.85
C THR A 510 27.78 12.48 -6.49
N GLY A 511 27.92 11.18 -6.71
CA GLY A 511 29.08 10.41 -6.27
C GLY A 511 29.17 10.22 -4.75
N ARG A 512 28.06 10.40 -4.01
CA ARG A 512 28.05 10.41 -2.54
C ARG A 512 27.23 9.28 -1.96
N ALA A 513 27.76 8.67 -0.91
CA ALA A 513 27.00 7.77 -0.04
C ALA A 513 26.16 8.58 0.95
N ILE A 514 25.06 7.97 1.41
CA ILE A 514 24.16 8.53 2.40
C ILE A 514 23.61 7.43 3.30
N GLN A 515 23.69 7.64 4.60
CA GLN A 515 23.11 6.74 5.59
C GLN A 515 21.59 6.74 5.50
N GLY A 516 21.02 5.56 5.24
CA GLY A 516 19.60 5.35 5.08
C GLY A 516 18.84 5.11 6.38
N ALA A 517 19.44 4.39 7.33
CA ALA A 517 18.90 4.11 8.68
C ALA A 517 20.00 3.58 9.62
N THR A 518 19.72 3.52 10.92
CA THR A 518 20.65 2.97 11.93
C THR A 518 19.95 2.14 12.99
N SER A 519 20.64 1.10 13.44
CA SER A 519 20.26 0.26 14.58
C SER A 519 21.45 0.09 15.51
N HIS A 520 21.30 0.50 16.76
CA HIS A 520 22.36 0.64 17.75
C HIS A 520 22.20 -0.40 18.84
N HIS A 521 23.28 -1.10 19.17
CA HIS A 521 23.38 -1.77 20.46
C HIS A 521 23.98 -0.78 21.45
N LEU A 522 23.18 -0.34 22.42
CA LEU A 522 23.59 0.64 23.43
C LEU A 522 24.35 0.00 24.59
N GLY A 523 24.36 -1.33 24.66
CA GLY A 523 24.94 -2.07 25.77
C GLY A 523 24.25 -1.69 27.07
N GLN A 524 25.05 -1.37 28.09
CA GLN A 524 24.57 -0.88 29.38
C GLN A 524 24.93 0.59 29.64
N ASN A 525 25.35 1.34 28.62
CA ASN A 525 25.84 2.71 28.81
C ASN A 525 24.73 3.61 29.35
N PHE A 526 23.56 3.60 28.69
CA PHE A 526 22.39 4.37 29.10
C PHE A 526 21.71 3.82 30.36
N SER A 527 21.67 2.50 30.55
CA SER A 527 21.02 1.90 31.72
C SER A 527 21.81 2.12 33.00
N ARG A 528 23.14 2.23 32.93
CA ARG A 528 23.95 2.69 34.06
C ARG A 528 23.75 4.17 34.33
N MET A 529 23.63 4.95 33.25
CA MET A 529 23.51 6.39 33.33
C MET A 529 22.17 6.86 33.93
N PHE A 530 21.09 6.19 33.58
CA PHE A 530 19.73 6.47 34.03
C PHE A 530 19.24 5.51 35.12
N ASP A 531 20.15 4.69 35.66
CA ASP A 531 19.88 3.68 36.69
C ASP A 531 18.68 2.76 36.35
N VAL A 532 18.61 2.35 35.08
CA VAL A 532 17.59 1.42 34.59
C VAL A 532 18.01 0.01 34.94
N THR A 533 17.42 -0.52 36.00
CA THR A 533 17.73 -1.84 36.56
C THR A 533 16.51 -2.74 36.64
N TYR A 534 16.75 -4.04 36.87
CA TYR A 534 15.72 -5.04 37.14
C TYR A 534 16.24 -6.06 38.18
N ASP A 535 15.33 -6.71 38.91
CA ASP A 535 15.68 -7.77 39.85
C ASP A 535 16.08 -9.06 39.12
N HIS A 536 17.36 -9.43 39.17
CA HIS A 536 17.88 -10.59 38.46
C HIS A 536 17.35 -11.90 39.08
N PRO A 537 16.71 -12.80 38.30
CA PRO A 537 15.96 -13.93 38.84
C PRO A 537 16.82 -14.97 39.57
N VAL A 538 18.11 -15.08 39.20
CA VAL A 538 19.05 -16.03 39.84
C VAL A 538 19.78 -15.44 41.06
N THR A 539 20.30 -14.22 40.97
CA THR A 539 21.11 -13.60 42.03
C THR A 539 20.27 -12.82 43.04
N GLY A 540 19.04 -12.43 42.67
CA GLY A 540 18.17 -11.58 43.49
C GLY A 540 18.70 -10.15 43.68
N MET A 541 19.73 -9.75 42.94
CA MET A 541 20.34 -8.43 43.00
C MET A 541 19.91 -7.58 41.80
N PRO A 542 19.87 -6.24 41.94
CA PRO A 542 19.65 -5.33 40.82
C PRO A 542 20.70 -5.52 39.72
N ALA A 543 20.26 -5.66 38.48
CA ALA A 543 21.10 -5.74 37.28
C ALA A 543 20.67 -4.70 36.25
N HIS A 544 21.63 -4.11 35.53
CA HIS A 544 21.34 -3.14 34.47
C HIS A 544 20.84 -3.83 33.20
N VAL A 545 19.83 -3.24 32.56
CA VAL A 545 19.27 -3.74 31.29
C VAL A 545 20.23 -3.49 30.13
N TYR A 546 20.20 -4.37 29.12
CA TYR A 546 20.81 -4.12 27.82
C TYR A 546 19.83 -3.37 26.93
N GLN A 547 20.26 -2.29 26.28
CA GLN A 547 19.36 -1.44 25.49
C GLN A 547 19.74 -1.40 24.02
N ASN A 548 18.74 -1.20 23.18
CA ASN A 548 18.92 -0.83 21.78
C ASN A 548 18.17 0.45 21.47
N SER A 549 18.64 1.17 20.45
CA SER A 549 17.83 2.20 19.78
C SER A 549 18.00 2.13 18.28
N TRP A 550 16.97 2.49 17.53
CA TRP A 550 16.98 2.41 16.08
C TRP A 550 16.10 3.49 15.48
N GLY A 551 16.50 4.02 14.32
CA GLY A 551 15.81 5.15 13.70
C GLY A 551 15.77 5.13 12.17
N PHE A 552 14.62 5.55 11.64
CA PHE A 552 14.33 5.67 10.22
C PHE A 552 13.59 6.97 9.93
N THR A 553 13.96 7.72 8.89
CA THR A 553 13.43 9.08 8.65
C THR A 553 12.90 9.28 7.24
N THR A 554 12.23 10.42 7.02
CA THR A 554 11.84 10.89 5.69
C THR A 554 13.00 11.15 4.73
N ARG A 555 14.27 11.05 5.16
CA ARG A 555 15.44 10.96 4.27
C ARG A 555 15.27 9.88 3.21
N SER A 556 14.63 8.78 3.57
CA SER A 556 14.31 7.68 2.66
C SER A 556 13.57 8.14 1.39
N LEU A 557 12.68 9.14 1.49
CA LEU A 557 11.98 9.72 0.33
C LEU A 557 12.96 10.46 -0.58
N GLY A 558 13.86 11.27 0.00
CA GLY A 558 14.89 11.95 -0.78
C GLY A 558 15.80 10.97 -1.52
N VAL A 559 16.22 9.89 -0.84
CA VAL A 559 16.99 8.80 -1.46
C VAL A 559 16.20 8.16 -2.61
N LEU A 560 14.93 7.80 -2.39
CA LEU A 560 14.03 7.25 -3.41
C LEU A 560 13.98 8.14 -4.66
N PHE A 561 13.75 9.44 -4.48
CA PHE A 561 13.62 10.38 -5.59
C PHE A 561 14.92 10.57 -6.35
N MET A 562 16.06 10.63 -5.63
CA MET A 562 17.37 10.75 -6.25
C MET A 562 17.81 9.49 -7.00
N VAL A 563 17.45 8.31 -6.52
CA VAL A 563 17.79 7.04 -7.16
C VAL A 563 16.98 6.88 -8.45
N HIS A 564 15.66 6.96 -8.36
CA HIS A 564 14.78 6.59 -9.47
C HIS A 564 14.45 7.72 -10.43
N GLY A 565 14.39 8.96 -9.97
CA GLY A 565 14.00 10.11 -10.79
C GLY A 565 14.87 10.27 -12.03
N ASP A 566 14.28 10.72 -13.13
CA ASP A 566 14.96 10.92 -14.41
C ASP A 566 14.75 12.36 -14.95
N ASN A 567 15.19 12.62 -16.18
CA ASN A 567 15.03 13.93 -16.82
C ASN A 567 13.58 14.24 -17.23
N LYS A 568 12.68 13.25 -17.21
CA LYS A 568 11.24 13.47 -17.44
C LYS A 568 10.54 13.85 -16.13
N GLY A 569 11.01 13.33 -15.00
CA GLY A 569 10.46 13.67 -13.70
C GLY A 569 10.56 12.55 -12.68
N LEU A 570 9.52 12.51 -11.84
CA LEU A 570 9.41 11.57 -10.74
C LEU A 570 9.15 10.16 -11.27
N VAL A 571 9.93 9.20 -10.79
CA VAL A 571 9.74 7.76 -11.03
C VAL A 571 9.55 7.09 -9.68
N LEU A 572 8.40 6.45 -9.48
CA LEU A 572 8.06 5.78 -8.23
C LEU A 572 7.92 4.27 -8.45
N PRO A 573 8.41 3.45 -7.52
CA PRO A 573 8.07 2.04 -7.47
C PRO A 573 6.55 1.84 -7.32
N PRO A 574 5.95 0.86 -8.04
CA PRO A 574 4.52 0.56 -7.93
C PRO A 574 4.02 0.31 -6.50
N ARG A 575 4.91 -0.17 -5.61
CA ARG A 575 4.59 -0.54 -4.22
C ARG A 575 4.32 0.66 -3.30
N VAL A 576 4.71 1.88 -3.70
CA VAL A 576 4.54 3.11 -2.91
C VAL A 576 3.67 4.17 -3.59
N THR A 577 3.10 3.86 -4.76
CA THR A 577 2.19 4.76 -5.47
C THR A 577 0.76 4.22 -5.43
N HIS A 578 -0.20 5.11 -5.20
CA HIS A 578 -1.64 4.80 -5.34
C HIS A 578 -2.15 5.02 -6.77
N ILE A 579 -1.31 5.54 -7.67
CA ILE A 579 -1.62 5.82 -9.06
C ILE A 579 -0.57 5.13 -9.93
N ILE A 580 -0.95 4.00 -10.51
CA ILE A 580 -0.16 3.33 -11.56
C ILE A 580 -0.55 4.01 -12.89
N PHE A 581 0.38 4.69 -13.56
CA PHE A 581 0.13 5.31 -14.87
C PHE A 581 0.31 4.32 -16.01
#